data_AF-A0A1Y5F921-F1
#
_entry.id   AF-A0A1Y5F921-F1
#
_cell.length_a   1.000
_cell.length_b   1.000
_cell.length_c   1.000
_cell.angle_alpha   90.00
_cell.angle_beta   90.00
_cell.angle_gamma   90.00
#
_symmetry.space_group_name_H-M   'P 1'
#
loop_
_entity.id
_entity.type
_entity.pdbx_description
1 polymer ?
#
loop_
_entity_poly.entity_id
_entity_poly.type
_entity_poly.pdbx_seq_one_letter_code
_entity_poly.pdbx_strand_id
1 'polypeptide(L)'
;MHGDRLFRSDFYTQVFIKIDDKSVMRRVLLFLLILQTISIYAYEINLERMATLKNCKANESEKYFYCKDTEGNEYLIKETGWSYSAIKKAKNGKVTKLKVNEIYGDDGTDIFVAAISRASLFEQQHKAPYVGEFVEYAQELSYLYSEFFKYAEPGEIDPKDKEISSLALSIKKGIEKKKSHFDHLLSSDKLKVELDNGENLNCTRNEIKSECPLLTCGKDTFGNDVLLLKDKASNSSSFEVFSMKNGKIAKEHSGVKALYAYTGEKLLFKSSEQKSNNPFKKKMLVPSRYKNNPDLFAKLTDYSYNDYLLNEISTCGPEMFKNFLKVIKQAEQDRINSEMVQFIDFANSSLESFYVNQDSLPDYACVHEGVYYSPDGYKKSKEIRVVSKKTISAKKAQEIFDKAKARKDIAWSYTFDGCYARAHLMARMFEEEGIHVDKAWLRGSLQIPGESPQKKWGYHVAPLVYVEDGKGGVEEMIIDPSISDKPLSAKDWAAKMEVDFSKSDQVVYPTPTNTAFFNKTSFAVTNSDPYWPDLDMALTEDEKILKAKNTMEQYTSGIDPWGEEYEEW
;
A
#
# COMPACT_ATOMS: atom_id res chain seq x y z
N MET A 1 -51.40 17.06 53.32
CA MET A 1 -52.62 17.40 54.09
C MET A 1 -53.66 17.93 53.11
N HIS A 2 -54.85 17.31 53.13
CA HIS A 2 -56.19 17.71 52.63
C HIS A 2 -56.31 18.41 51.26
N GLY A 3 -57.20 18.05 50.34
CA GLY A 3 -58.41 17.23 50.43
C GLY A 3 -59.52 17.88 49.60
N ASP A 4 -60.36 17.03 48.96
CA ASP A 4 -61.75 17.26 48.53
C ASP A 4 -62.03 18.26 47.38
N ARG A 5 -63.01 18.10 46.46
CA ARG A 5 -64.08 17.11 46.18
C ARG A 5 -64.81 17.49 44.86
N LEU A 6 -65.37 16.47 44.19
CA LEU A 6 -66.68 16.39 43.48
C LEU A 6 -67.03 17.38 42.35
N PHE A 7 -67.46 16.86 41.18
CA PHE A 7 -68.89 16.65 40.87
C PHE A 7 -69.17 15.96 39.50
N ARG A 8 -70.15 15.05 39.56
CA ARG A 8 -71.24 14.73 38.60
C ARG A 8 -71.07 13.77 37.41
N SER A 9 -72.03 12.85 37.41
CA SER A 9 -72.47 11.88 36.40
C SER A 9 -73.15 12.54 35.20
N ASP A 10 -73.17 11.85 34.05
CA ASP A 10 -74.40 11.27 33.49
C ASP A 10 -74.15 10.47 32.20
N PHE A 11 -74.73 9.27 32.20
CA PHE A 11 -75.37 8.53 31.10
C PHE A 11 -74.93 8.74 29.65
N TYR A 12 -74.39 7.69 29.01
CA TYR A 12 -74.79 7.31 27.65
C TYR A 12 -74.81 5.78 27.45
N THR A 13 -76.05 5.30 27.32
CA THR A 13 -76.59 4.13 26.63
C THR A 13 -75.61 3.22 25.86
N GLN A 14 -75.42 2.00 26.36
CA GLN A 14 -74.80 0.90 25.61
C GLN A 14 -75.78 0.33 24.58
N VAL A 15 -75.48 0.52 23.29
CA VAL A 15 -76.06 -0.25 22.19
C VAL A 15 -75.17 -1.47 21.97
N PHE A 16 -75.58 -2.63 22.51
CA PHE A 16 -74.96 -3.91 22.20
C PHE A 16 -75.39 -4.38 20.81
N ILE A 17 -74.59 -4.06 19.79
CA ILE A 17 -74.64 -4.76 18.51
C ILE A 17 -74.03 -6.14 18.75
N LYS A 18 -74.86 -7.18 18.74
CA LYS A 18 -74.44 -8.58 18.73
C LYS A 18 -73.75 -8.85 17.38
N ILE A 19 -72.45 -8.57 17.31
CA ILE A 19 -71.61 -9.01 16.19
C ILE A 19 -71.42 -10.51 16.38
N ASP A 20 -71.71 -11.29 15.35
CA ASP A 20 -71.52 -12.74 15.33
C ASP A 20 -70.03 -13.07 15.49
N ASP A 21 -69.65 -13.35 16.73
CA ASP A 21 -68.30 -13.37 17.29
C ASP A 21 -67.36 -14.35 16.57
N LYS A 22 -67.92 -15.42 15.98
CA LYS A 22 -67.12 -16.45 15.29
C LYS A 22 -66.51 -15.96 13.98
N SER A 23 -67.14 -15.02 13.28
CA SER A 23 -66.63 -14.48 12.00
C SER A 23 -65.49 -13.48 12.23
N VAL A 24 -65.65 -12.60 13.23
CA VAL A 24 -64.63 -11.62 13.60
C VAL A 24 -63.44 -12.32 14.23
N MET A 25 -63.65 -13.28 15.13
CA MET A 25 -62.55 -14.03 15.74
C MET A 25 -61.79 -14.87 14.70
N ARG A 26 -62.45 -15.45 13.68
CA ARG A 26 -61.74 -16.10 12.55
C ARG A 26 -60.96 -15.11 11.71
N ARG A 27 -61.48 -13.92 11.42
CA ARG A 27 -60.74 -12.89 10.67
C ARG A 27 -59.58 -12.34 11.47
N VAL A 28 -59.72 -12.16 12.78
CA VAL A 28 -58.64 -11.74 13.69
C VAL A 28 -57.59 -12.84 13.84
N LEU A 29 -57.97 -14.13 13.94
CA LEU A 29 -57.02 -15.23 13.92
C LEU A 29 -56.31 -15.37 12.57
N LEU A 30 -57.01 -15.18 11.45
CA LEU A 30 -56.38 -15.18 10.13
C LEU A 30 -55.44 -13.99 9.99
N PHE A 31 -55.83 -12.81 10.47
CA PHE A 31 -55.01 -11.60 10.45
C PHE A 31 -53.81 -11.71 11.39
N LEU A 32 -53.95 -12.37 12.55
CA LEU A 32 -52.85 -12.68 13.49
C LEU A 32 -51.93 -13.78 12.94
N LEU A 33 -52.45 -14.81 12.27
CA LEU A 33 -51.64 -15.81 11.56
C LEU A 33 -50.92 -15.20 10.34
N ILE A 34 -51.55 -14.24 9.66
CA ILE A 34 -50.94 -13.45 8.59
C ILE A 34 -49.88 -12.51 9.19
N LEU A 35 -50.14 -11.82 10.30
CA LEU A 35 -49.15 -10.99 11.01
C LEU A 35 -47.98 -11.83 11.56
N GLN A 36 -48.23 -13.02 12.10
CA GLN A 36 -47.20 -13.95 12.56
C GLN A 36 -46.39 -14.57 11.41
N THR A 37 -46.91 -14.56 10.18
CA THR A 37 -46.14 -15.00 8.99
C THR A 37 -45.46 -13.84 8.26
N ILE A 38 -45.77 -12.59 8.62
CA ILE A 38 -45.11 -11.38 8.09
C ILE A 38 -43.97 -10.88 9.02
N SER A 39 -43.78 -11.49 10.20
CA SER A 39 -42.55 -11.33 11.00
C SER A 39 -41.37 -12.07 10.36
N ILE A 40 -41.12 -11.79 9.07
CA ILE A 40 -39.86 -12.10 8.42
C ILE A 40 -38.89 -11.09 9.01
N TYR A 41 -37.99 -11.54 9.88
CA TYR A 41 -36.93 -10.74 10.48
C TYR A 41 -36.33 -9.82 9.42
N ALA A 42 -36.57 -8.52 9.58
CA ALA A 42 -36.17 -7.50 8.63
C ALA A 42 -34.82 -6.94 9.08
N TYR A 43 -33.74 -7.49 8.54
CA TYR A 43 -32.39 -7.03 8.87
C TYR A 43 -32.06 -5.73 8.14
N GLU A 44 -31.24 -4.89 8.77
CA GLU A 44 -30.61 -3.73 8.13
C GLU A 44 -29.13 -4.03 7.90
N ILE A 45 -28.65 -3.86 6.66
CA ILE A 45 -27.25 -4.17 6.29
C ILE A 45 -26.59 -2.95 5.69
N ASN A 46 -25.48 -2.52 6.30
CA ASN A 46 -24.62 -1.45 5.81
C ASN A 46 -23.46 -2.02 5.01
N LEU A 47 -23.38 -1.62 3.73
CA LEU A 47 -22.30 -2.00 2.82
C LEU A 47 -21.42 -0.78 2.52
N GLU A 48 -20.12 -1.02 2.26
CA GLU A 48 -19.19 0.06 1.96
C GLU A 48 -19.65 0.92 0.77
N ARG A 49 -19.71 2.25 0.97
CA ARG A 49 -20.09 3.27 -0.04
C ARG A 49 -21.50 3.10 -0.63
N MET A 50 -22.41 2.44 0.09
CA MET A 50 -23.79 2.25 -0.35
C MET A 50 -24.78 2.72 0.70
N ALA A 51 -26.01 2.97 0.26
CA ALA A 51 -27.13 3.18 1.19
C ALA A 51 -27.44 1.88 1.94
N THR A 52 -27.88 2.01 3.19
CA THR A 52 -28.33 0.90 4.02
C THR A 52 -29.40 0.08 3.29
N LEU A 53 -29.20 -1.22 3.20
CA LEU A 53 -30.19 -2.15 2.71
C LEU A 53 -31.16 -2.47 3.85
N LYS A 54 -32.46 -2.31 3.60
CA LYS A 54 -33.53 -2.56 4.58
C LYS A 54 -34.37 -3.75 4.15
N ASN A 55 -35.06 -4.36 5.10
CA ASN A 55 -35.93 -5.52 4.87
C ASN A 55 -35.18 -6.70 4.22
N CYS A 56 -33.92 -6.89 4.62
CA CYS A 56 -33.17 -8.07 4.25
C CYS A 56 -33.75 -9.30 4.94
N LYS A 57 -33.72 -10.43 4.26
CA LYS A 57 -34.17 -11.73 4.79
C LYS A 57 -32.96 -12.59 5.11
N ALA A 58 -32.94 -13.24 6.26
CA ALA A 58 -31.92 -14.24 6.59
C ALA A 58 -32.44 -15.68 6.43
N ASN A 59 -31.51 -16.64 6.27
CA ASN A 59 -31.82 -18.05 6.47
C ASN A 59 -31.93 -18.39 7.98
N GLU A 60 -32.38 -19.60 8.32
CA GLU A 60 -32.62 -20.01 9.72
C GLU A 60 -31.38 -19.90 10.63
N SER A 61 -30.17 -20.00 10.08
CA SER A 61 -28.92 -19.90 10.83
C SER A 61 -28.28 -18.51 10.81
N GLU A 62 -28.92 -17.51 10.19
CA GLU A 62 -28.39 -16.15 9.99
C GLU A 62 -27.01 -16.08 9.31
N LYS A 63 -26.64 -17.15 8.59
CA LYS A 63 -25.37 -17.21 7.85
C LYS A 63 -25.48 -16.63 6.46
N TYR A 64 -26.70 -16.53 5.94
CA TYR A 64 -26.98 -16.00 4.62
C TYR A 64 -28.07 -14.95 4.70
N PHE A 65 -27.87 -13.84 4.01
CA PHE A 65 -28.89 -12.81 3.85
C PHE A 65 -29.16 -12.54 2.37
N TYR A 66 -30.43 -12.30 2.05
CA TYR A 66 -30.91 -11.82 0.77
C TYR A 66 -31.52 -10.44 0.94
N CYS A 67 -31.06 -9.48 0.14
CA CYS A 67 -31.63 -8.15 0.10
C CYS A 67 -31.91 -7.73 -1.34
N LYS A 68 -32.79 -6.74 -1.48
CA LYS A 68 -33.06 -6.08 -2.76
C LYS A 68 -33.19 -4.58 -2.56
N ASP A 69 -32.52 -3.80 -3.40
CA ASP A 69 -32.65 -2.34 -3.36
C ASP A 69 -33.80 -1.84 -4.25
N THR A 70 -34.03 -0.52 -4.20
CA THR A 70 -35.08 0.15 -4.99
C THR A 70 -34.82 0.15 -6.49
N GLU A 71 -33.57 -0.07 -6.92
CA GLU A 71 -33.18 -0.21 -8.32
C GLU A 71 -33.40 -1.64 -8.86
N GLY A 72 -33.70 -2.58 -7.95
CA GLY A 72 -33.90 -3.98 -8.23
C GLY A 72 -32.61 -4.78 -8.33
N ASN A 73 -31.50 -4.26 -7.81
CA ASN A 73 -30.29 -5.06 -7.62
C ASN A 73 -30.50 -6.04 -6.45
N GLU A 74 -29.98 -7.24 -6.60
CA GLU A 74 -30.09 -8.32 -5.62
C GLU A 74 -28.76 -8.47 -4.87
N TYR A 75 -28.82 -8.73 -3.57
CA TYR A 75 -27.64 -8.86 -2.72
C TYR A 75 -27.66 -10.22 -2.02
N LEU A 76 -26.54 -10.93 -2.06
CA LEU A 76 -26.30 -12.14 -1.30
C LEU A 76 -25.16 -11.87 -0.31
N ILE A 77 -25.46 -11.95 0.98
CA ILE A 77 -24.47 -11.78 2.05
C ILE A 77 -24.24 -13.13 2.69
N LYS A 78 -23.00 -13.48 2.98
CA LYS A 78 -22.59 -14.75 3.56
C LYS A 78 -21.60 -14.53 4.72
N GLU A 79 -21.78 -15.26 5.80
CA GLU A 79 -20.80 -15.40 6.88
C GLU A 79 -19.54 -16.12 6.38
N THR A 80 -18.38 -15.50 6.55
CA THR A 80 -17.07 -15.99 6.11
C THR A 80 -16.08 -15.94 7.26
N GLY A 81 -16.08 -16.98 8.09
CA GLY A 81 -15.25 -17.04 9.30
C GLY A 81 -15.70 -16.01 10.34
N TRP A 82 -14.87 -15.00 10.59
CA TRP A 82 -15.12 -13.93 11.57
C TRP A 82 -15.69 -12.65 10.96
N SER A 83 -16.20 -12.72 9.73
CA SER A 83 -16.62 -11.57 8.95
C SER A 83 -17.78 -11.93 8.04
N TYR A 84 -18.33 -10.93 7.36
CA TYR A 84 -19.31 -11.14 6.30
C TYR A 84 -18.80 -10.58 4.97
N SER A 85 -19.09 -11.31 3.90
CA SER A 85 -18.87 -10.88 2.53
C SER A 85 -20.20 -10.70 1.81
N ALA A 86 -20.28 -9.71 0.92
CA ALA A 86 -21.48 -9.43 0.14
C ALA A 86 -21.20 -9.52 -1.36
N ILE A 87 -22.17 -10.05 -2.10
CA ILE A 87 -22.21 -10.04 -3.55
C ILE A 87 -23.43 -9.23 -3.99
N LYS A 88 -23.21 -8.19 -4.80
CA LYS A 88 -24.28 -7.51 -5.53
C LYS A 88 -24.39 -8.10 -6.92
N LYS A 89 -25.61 -8.48 -7.31
CA LYS A 89 -26.00 -8.81 -8.67
C LYS A 89 -26.90 -7.70 -9.19
N ALA A 90 -26.37 -6.88 -10.08
CA ALA A 90 -27.11 -5.82 -10.71
C ALA A 90 -28.19 -6.36 -11.66
N LYS A 91 -29.18 -5.53 -12.02
CA LYS A 91 -30.27 -5.90 -12.93
C LYS A 91 -29.79 -6.39 -14.31
N ASN A 92 -28.64 -5.92 -14.78
CA ASN A 92 -28.01 -6.38 -16.02
C ASN A 92 -27.25 -7.71 -15.87
N GLY A 93 -27.27 -8.33 -14.69
CA GLY A 93 -26.56 -9.56 -14.37
C GLY A 93 -25.10 -9.38 -13.97
N LYS A 94 -24.57 -8.15 -13.95
CA LYS A 94 -23.20 -7.88 -13.47
C LYS A 94 -23.10 -8.22 -11.98
N VAL A 95 -22.05 -8.93 -11.62
CA VAL A 95 -21.76 -9.37 -10.25
C VAL A 95 -20.57 -8.57 -9.72
N THR A 96 -20.67 -8.04 -8.51
CA THR A 96 -19.59 -7.27 -7.85
C THR A 96 -19.47 -7.66 -6.39
N LYS A 97 -18.25 -7.80 -5.88
CA LYS A 97 -17.99 -7.98 -4.44
C LYS A 97 -18.20 -6.66 -3.71
N LEU A 98 -18.76 -6.72 -2.50
CA LEU A 98 -18.93 -5.59 -1.60
C LEU A 98 -18.45 -5.97 -0.20
N LYS A 99 -17.89 -4.99 0.52
CA LYS A 99 -17.51 -5.13 1.92
C LYS A 99 -18.74 -4.86 2.80
N VAL A 100 -18.97 -5.75 3.77
CA VAL A 100 -20.01 -5.57 4.79
C VAL A 100 -19.40 -4.79 5.94
N ASN A 101 -20.03 -3.68 6.32
CA ASN A 101 -19.63 -2.89 7.47
C ASN A 101 -20.41 -3.33 8.70
N GLU A 102 -21.74 -3.39 8.60
CA GLU A 102 -22.60 -3.67 9.76
C GLU A 102 -23.84 -4.47 9.34
N ILE A 103 -24.34 -5.29 10.26
CA ILE A 103 -25.61 -6.02 10.14
C ILE A 103 -26.36 -5.84 11.46
N TYR A 104 -27.60 -5.37 11.38
CA TYR A 104 -28.50 -5.19 12.51
C TYR A 104 -29.74 -6.06 12.38
N GLY A 105 -30.17 -6.63 13.52
CA GLY A 105 -31.47 -7.27 13.67
C GLY A 105 -32.63 -6.27 13.57
N ASP A 106 -33.86 -6.77 13.48
CA ASP A 106 -35.07 -5.96 13.42
C ASP A 106 -35.36 -5.19 14.71
N ASP A 107 -34.85 -5.69 15.83
CA ASP A 107 -34.85 -5.03 17.15
C ASP A 107 -33.69 -4.03 17.34
N GLY A 108 -32.84 -3.87 16.33
CA GLY A 108 -31.67 -3.01 16.36
C GLY A 108 -30.44 -3.62 17.04
N THR A 109 -30.46 -4.92 17.35
CA THR A 109 -29.28 -5.61 17.89
C THR A 109 -28.18 -5.74 16.85
N ASP A 110 -26.93 -5.53 17.28
CA ASP A 110 -25.75 -5.67 16.44
C ASP A 110 -25.46 -7.17 16.22
N ILE A 111 -25.68 -7.65 15.00
CA ILE A 111 -25.29 -9.01 14.61
C ILE A 111 -23.83 -9.03 14.18
N PHE A 112 -23.40 -7.97 13.48
CA PHE A 112 -22.04 -7.81 13.03
C PHE A 112 -21.66 -6.35 12.91
N VAL A 113 -20.46 -6.00 13.36
CA VAL A 113 -19.81 -4.71 13.14
C VAL A 113 -18.36 -4.97 12.77
N ALA A 114 -17.97 -4.57 11.57
CA ALA A 114 -16.61 -4.75 11.08
C ALA A 114 -15.63 -3.93 11.93
N ALA A 115 -14.56 -4.58 12.40
CA ALA A 115 -13.48 -3.88 13.08
C ALA A 115 -12.81 -2.90 12.10
N ILE A 116 -12.87 -1.60 12.42
CA ILE A 116 -12.12 -0.58 11.69
C ILE A 116 -10.68 -0.65 12.20
N SER A 117 -9.82 -1.35 11.47
CA SER A 117 -8.38 -1.31 11.77
C SER A 117 -7.78 -0.02 11.25
N ARG A 118 -6.73 0.48 11.93
CA ARG A 118 -5.94 1.61 11.44
C ARG A 118 -5.43 1.34 10.02
N ALA A 119 -4.96 0.11 9.76
CA ALA A 119 -4.57 -0.34 8.42
C ALA A 119 -5.68 -0.11 7.38
N SER A 120 -6.94 -0.43 7.68
CA SER A 120 -8.06 -0.23 6.74
C SER A 120 -8.36 1.24 6.42
N LEU A 121 -7.97 2.18 7.28
CA LEU A 121 -8.07 3.63 7.02
C LEU A 121 -6.94 4.14 6.11
N PHE A 122 -5.80 3.45 6.11
CA PHE A 122 -4.60 3.81 5.33
C PHE A 122 -4.36 2.91 4.12
N GLU A 123 -5.17 1.85 3.94
CA GLU A 123 -5.10 0.96 2.79
C GLU A 123 -5.45 1.75 1.52
N GLN A 124 -4.43 2.34 0.91
CA GLN A 124 -4.56 2.92 -0.41
C GLN A 124 -5.00 1.78 -1.33
N GLN A 125 -6.21 1.89 -1.89
CA GLN A 125 -6.72 0.90 -2.83
C GLN A 125 -5.68 0.69 -3.94
N HIS A 126 -4.93 -0.40 -3.85
CA HIS A 126 -3.90 -0.72 -4.83
C HIS A 126 -4.62 -0.98 -6.15
N LYS A 127 -4.59 0.00 -7.04
CA LYS A 127 -5.24 -0.13 -8.34
C LYS A 127 -4.47 -1.15 -9.16
N ALA A 128 -5.18 -2.14 -9.67
CA ALA A 128 -4.59 -3.08 -10.59
C ALA A 128 -4.00 -2.31 -11.81
N PRO A 129 -2.75 -2.58 -12.20
CA PRO A 129 -2.13 -1.93 -13.36
C PRO A 129 -2.86 -2.24 -14.66
N TYR A 130 -3.60 -3.36 -14.69
CA TYR A 130 -4.44 -3.79 -15.80
C TYR A 130 -5.88 -3.97 -15.34
N VAL A 131 -6.81 -3.65 -16.22
CA VAL A 131 -8.25 -3.84 -16.05
C VAL A 131 -8.80 -4.60 -17.26
N GLY A 132 -10.03 -5.09 -17.16
CA GLY A 132 -10.70 -5.83 -18.22
C GLY A 132 -11.59 -6.92 -17.66
N GLU A 133 -12.41 -7.53 -18.51
CA GLU A 133 -13.34 -8.60 -18.10
C GLU A 133 -12.60 -9.81 -17.52
N PHE A 134 -11.41 -10.15 -18.06
CA PHE A 134 -10.62 -11.23 -17.49
C PHE A 134 -10.05 -10.87 -16.11
N VAL A 135 -9.65 -9.61 -15.90
CA VAL A 135 -9.17 -9.15 -14.58
C VAL A 135 -10.30 -9.17 -13.55
N GLU A 136 -11.48 -8.66 -13.90
CA GLU A 136 -12.69 -8.73 -13.06
C GLU A 136 -12.98 -10.20 -12.68
N TYR A 137 -12.93 -11.11 -13.66
CA TYR A 137 -13.09 -12.53 -13.37
C TYR A 137 -12.01 -13.09 -12.45
N ALA A 138 -10.73 -12.87 -12.79
CA ALA A 138 -9.58 -13.44 -12.11
C ALA A 138 -9.46 -12.98 -10.66
N GLN A 139 -9.59 -11.67 -10.41
CA GLN A 139 -9.32 -11.06 -9.11
C GLN A 139 -10.57 -10.97 -8.22
N GLU A 140 -11.75 -10.74 -8.80
CA GLU A 140 -12.98 -10.57 -8.02
C GLU A 140 -13.82 -11.84 -8.04
N LEU A 141 -14.25 -12.29 -9.23
CA LEU A 141 -15.26 -13.34 -9.32
C LEU A 141 -14.72 -14.73 -8.95
N SER A 142 -13.45 -15.03 -9.23
CA SER A 142 -12.83 -16.31 -8.88
C SER A 142 -12.67 -16.47 -7.36
N TYR A 143 -12.35 -15.37 -6.68
CA TYR A 143 -12.29 -15.30 -5.22
C TYR A 143 -13.68 -15.45 -4.63
N LEU A 144 -14.66 -14.68 -5.14
CA LEU A 144 -16.07 -14.82 -4.75
C LEU A 144 -16.58 -16.25 -4.93
N TYR A 145 -16.24 -16.91 -6.04
CA TYR A 145 -16.62 -18.29 -6.25
C TYR A 145 -16.05 -19.22 -5.19
N SER A 146 -14.77 -19.02 -4.84
CA SER A 146 -14.11 -19.83 -3.82
C SER A 146 -14.75 -19.60 -2.45
N GLU A 147 -14.94 -18.34 -2.07
CA GLU A 147 -15.51 -17.88 -0.81
C GLU A 147 -16.98 -18.32 -0.61
N PHE A 148 -17.81 -18.17 -1.64
CA PHE A 148 -19.24 -18.48 -1.54
C PHE A 148 -19.59 -19.92 -1.86
N PHE A 149 -18.93 -20.55 -2.85
CA PHE A 149 -19.43 -21.78 -3.47
C PHE A 149 -18.48 -22.98 -3.44
N LYS A 150 -17.16 -22.78 -3.40
CA LYS A 150 -16.20 -23.90 -3.42
C LYS A 150 -16.15 -24.64 -2.08
N TYR A 151 -16.21 -23.88 -0.99
CA TYR A 151 -16.18 -24.41 0.38
C TYR A 151 -17.56 -24.48 1.01
N ALA A 152 -18.62 -24.31 0.21
CA ALA A 152 -19.97 -24.44 0.73
C ALA A 152 -20.22 -25.91 1.10
N GLU A 153 -20.56 -26.19 2.36
CA GLU A 153 -20.94 -27.54 2.76
C GLU A 153 -22.18 -27.99 1.98
N PRO A 154 -22.31 -29.29 1.63
CA PRO A 154 -23.53 -29.80 1.03
C PRO A 154 -24.75 -29.45 1.91
N GLY A 155 -25.65 -28.62 1.37
CA GLY A 155 -26.85 -28.17 2.08
C GLY A 155 -26.70 -26.85 2.86
N GLU A 156 -25.53 -26.19 2.82
CA GLU A 156 -25.31 -24.90 3.49
C GLU A 156 -26.26 -23.81 2.98
N ILE A 157 -26.56 -23.83 1.67
CA ILE A 157 -27.63 -23.03 1.09
C ILE A 157 -28.90 -23.90 1.08
N ASP A 158 -29.81 -23.63 2.02
CA ASP A 158 -31.05 -24.40 2.15
C ASP A 158 -31.88 -24.30 0.85
N PRO A 159 -32.12 -25.41 0.14
CA PRO A 159 -32.96 -25.43 -1.05
C PRO A 159 -34.40 -24.97 -0.80
N LYS A 160 -34.86 -24.97 0.47
CA LYS A 160 -36.19 -24.48 0.85
C LYS A 160 -36.27 -22.96 0.84
N ASP A 161 -35.16 -22.25 1.09
CA ASP A 161 -35.12 -20.80 0.89
C ASP A 161 -34.96 -20.50 -0.61
N LYS A 162 -36.10 -20.44 -1.30
CA LYS A 162 -36.15 -20.26 -2.76
C LYS A 162 -35.48 -18.98 -3.23
N GLU A 163 -35.46 -17.92 -2.43
CA GLU A 163 -34.88 -16.63 -2.84
C GLU A 163 -33.36 -16.68 -2.75
N ILE A 164 -32.83 -17.08 -1.58
CA ILE A 164 -31.38 -17.23 -1.36
C ILE A 164 -30.81 -18.27 -2.32
N SER A 165 -31.42 -19.45 -2.41
CA SER A 165 -30.94 -20.53 -3.28
C SER A 165 -31.00 -20.18 -4.77
N SER A 166 -32.07 -19.53 -5.23
CA SER A 166 -32.20 -19.08 -6.63
C SER A 166 -31.15 -18.02 -6.98
N LEU A 167 -30.97 -17.01 -6.12
CA LEU A 167 -29.96 -15.98 -6.32
C LEU A 167 -28.56 -16.58 -6.34
N ALA A 168 -28.21 -17.41 -5.35
CA ALA A 168 -26.92 -18.07 -5.25
C ALA A 168 -26.62 -18.93 -6.48
N LEU A 169 -27.58 -19.76 -6.91
CA LEU A 169 -27.43 -20.59 -8.13
C LEU A 169 -27.27 -19.72 -9.39
N SER A 170 -27.99 -18.60 -9.48
CA SER A 170 -27.88 -17.67 -10.60
C SER A 170 -26.49 -17.01 -10.65
N ILE A 171 -25.97 -16.55 -9.51
CA ILE A 171 -24.62 -15.96 -9.39
C ILE A 171 -23.57 -17.03 -9.75
N LYS A 172 -23.65 -18.21 -9.12
CA LYS A 172 -22.72 -19.32 -9.36
C LYS A 172 -22.62 -19.67 -10.84
N LYS A 173 -23.75 -19.90 -11.51
CA LYS A 173 -23.79 -20.19 -12.95
C LYS A 173 -23.19 -19.07 -13.80
N GLY A 174 -23.42 -17.81 -13.42
CA GLY A 174 -22.82 -16.65 -14.09
C GLY A 174 -21.30 -16.66 -14.02
N ILE A 175 -20.74 -16.94 -12.84
CA ILE A 175 -19.29 -17.01 -12.63
C ILE A 175 -18.70 -18.24 -13.33
N GLU A 176 -19.34 -19.42 -13.24
CA GLU A 176 -18.90 -20.64 -13.94
C GLU A 176 -18.90 -20.48 -15.47
N LYS A 177 -19.87 -19.74 -16.01
CA LYS A 177 -19.91 -19.38 -17.43
C LYS A 177 -18.73 -18.49 -17.82
N LYS A 178 -18.44 -17.44 -17.04
CA LYS A 178 -17.26 -16.58 -17.26
C LYS A 178 -15.96 -17.38 -17.14
N LYS A 179 -15.86 -18.27 -16.15
CA LYS A 179 -14.73 -19.20 -15.99
C LYS A 179 -14.52 -20.03 -17.26
N SER A 180 -15.56 -20.74 -17.70
CA SER A 180 -15.48 -21.63 -18.86
C SER A 180 -15.11 -20.87 -20.13
N HIS A 181 -15.61 -19.65 -20.29
CA HIS A 181 -15.24 -18.75 -21.39
C HIS A 181 -13.75 -18.41 -21.38
N PHE A 182 -13.22 -17.93 -20.25
CA PHE A 182 -11.80 -17.56 -20.17
C PHE A 182 -10.85 -18.76 -20.19
N ASP A 183 -11.22 -19.89 -19.57
CA ASP A 183 -10.47 -21.14 -19.67
C ASP A 183 -10.33 -21.55 -21.14
N HIS A 184 -11.42 -21.48 -21.92
CA HIS A 184 -11.37 -21.78 -23.35
C HIS A 184 -10.43 -20.81 -24.11
N LEU A 185 -10.54 -19.49 -23.86
CA LEU A 185 -9.67 -18.51 -24.52
C LEU A 185 -8.18 -18.69 -24.17
N LEU A 186 -7.87 -18.99 -22.90
CA LEU A 186 -6.50 -19.12 -22.38
C LEU A 186 -5.88 -20.50 -22.58
N SER A 187 -6.70 -21.53 -22.84
CA SER A 187 -6.21 -22.86 -23.23
C SER A 187 -5.52 -22.87 -24.59
N SER A 188 -5.80 -21.85 -25.42
CA SER A 188 -5.15 -21.66 -26.71
C SER A 188 -3.66 -21.42 -26.57
N ASP A 189 -2.88 -22.03 -27.46
CA ASP A 189 -1.45 -21.75 -27.60
C ASP A 189 -1.17 -20.42 -28.28
N LYS A 190 -2.22 -19.66 -28.65
CA LYS A 190 -2.11 -18.38 -29.35
C LYS A 190 -2.73 -17.25 -28.52
N LEU A 191 -1.96 -16.22 -28.30
CA LEU A 191 -2.40 -14.94 -27.73
C LEU A 191 -1.85 -13.80 -28.58
N LYS A 192 -2.28 -12.57 -28.31
CA LYS A 192 -1.76 -11.39 -28.97
C LYS A 192 -1.51 -10.28 -27.96
N VAL A 193 -0.38 -9.61 -28.09
CA VAL A 193 0.00 -8.47 -27.24
C VAL A 193 -0.02 -7.20 -28.08
N GLU A 194 -0.64 -6.14 -27.56
CA GLU A 194 -0.52 -4.78 -28.09
C GLU A 194 0.44 -4.00 -27.19
N LEU A 195 1.46 -3.41 -27.81
CA LEU A 195 2.46 -2.58 -27.14
C LEU A 195 2.01 -1.11 -27.10
N ASP A 196 2.62 -0.30 -26.24
CA ASP A 196 2.29 1.12 -26.05
C ASP A 196 2.50 1.97 -27.33
N ASN A 197 3.40 1.54 -28.22
CA ASN A 197 3.63 2.15 -29.54
C ASN A 197 2.54 1.78 -30.59
N GLY A 198 1.54 0.97 -30.22
CA GLY A 198 0.48 0.48 -31.12
C GLY A 198 0.85 -0.77 -31.92
N GLU A 199 2.07 -1.29 -31.76
CA GLU A 199 2.49 -2.54 -32.39
C GLU A 199 1.71 -3.73 -31.82
N ASN A 200 1.43 -4.71 -32.68
CA ASN A 200 0.56 -5.83 -32.40
C ASN A 200 1.30 -7.14 -32.72
N LEU A 201 1.64 -7.90 -31.69
CA LEU A 201 2.47 -9.10 -31.81
C LEU A 201 1.66 -10.36 -31.53
N ASN A 202 1.78 -11.35 -32.41
CA ASN A 202 1.14 -12.65 -32.25
C ASN A 202 2.07 -13.58 -31.46
N CYS A 203 1.60 -14.03 -30.30
CA CYS A 203 2.33 -14.87 -29.38
C CYS A 203 1.91 -16.34 -29.54
N THR A 204 2.87 -17.24 -29.70
CA THR A 204 2.61 -18.68 -29.84
C THR A 204 3.40 -19.47 -28.80
N ARG A 205 2.75 -20.44 -28.15
CA ARG A 205 3.39 -21.40 -27.23
C ARG A 205 4.03 -22.53 -28.03
N ASN A 206 5.15 -23.07 -27.51
CA ASN A 206 5.79 -24.22 -28.13
C ASN A 206 4.98 -25.50 -27.86
N GLU A 207 4.43 -26.12 -28.91
CA GLU A 207 3.61 -27.34 -28.82
C GLU A 207 4.35 -28.53 -28.18
N ILE A 208 5.67 -28.60 -28.33
CA ILE A 208 6.50 -29.67 -27.77
C ILE A 208 6.59 -29.58 -26.24
N LYS A 209 6.40 -28.38 -25.68
CA LYS A 209 6.46 -28.10 -24.24
C LYS A 209 5.16 -27.47 -23.78
N SER A 210 4.08 -28.24 -23.85
CA SER A 210 2.72 -27.79 -23.52
C SER A 210 2.59 -27.19 -22.11
N GLU A 211 3.44 -27.62 -21.18
CA GLU A 211 3.54 -27.13 -19.78
C GLU A 211 4.34 -25.83 -19.62
N CYS A 212 5.09 -25.40 -20.63
CA CYS A 212 5.88 -24.17 -20.55
C CYS A 212 4.96 -22.94 -20.61
N PRO A 213 4.92 -22.07 -19.57
CA PRO A 213 4.05 -20.91 -19.51
C PRO A 213 4.48 -19.76 -20.45
N LEU A 214 5.63 -19.86 -21.12
CA LEU A 214 6.11 -18.84 -22.08
C LEU A 214 5.54 -19.00 -23.49
N LEU A 215 5.21 -17.86 -24.09
CA LEU A 215 4.86 -17.70 -25.51
C LEU A 215 5.90 -16.81 -26.19
N THR A 216 6.24 -17.13 -27.44
CA THR A 216 7.12 -16.31 -28.29
C THR A 216 6.28 -15.42 -29.19
N CYS A 217 6.50 -14.11 -29.16
CA CYS A 217 5.70 -13.11 -29.88
C CYS A 217 6.38 -12.56 -31.15
N GLY A 218 7.56 -13.08 -31.50
CA GLY A 218 8.37 -12.56 -32.60
C GLY A 218 9.26 -11.41 -32.16
N LYS A 219 9.51 -10.46 -33.07
CA LYS A 219 10.33 -9.28 -32.80
C LYS A 219 9.48 -8.01 -32.76
N ASP A 220 9.81 -7.10 -31.86
CA ASP A 220 9.26 -5.74 -31.88
C ASP A 220 9.92 -4.88 -32.97
N THR A 221 9.41 -3.65 -33.13
CA THR A 221 9.95 -2.62 -34.03
C THR A 221 11.42 -2.22 -33.76
N PHE A 222 11.96 -2.54 -32.58
CA PHE A 222 13.38 -2.33 -32.23
C PHE A 222 14.25 -3.58 -32.50
N GLY A 223 13.64 -4.66 -33.02
CA GLY A 223 14.28 -5.93 -33.33
C GLY A 223 14.51 -6.84 -32.11
N ASN A 224 13.90 -6.54 -30.96
CA ASN A 224 13.99 -7.33 -29.74
C ASN A 224 13.05 -8.52 -29.80
N ASP A 225 13.49 -9.68 -29.32
CA ASP A 225 12.63 -10.85 -29.17
C ASP A 225 11.65 -10.63 -28.01
N VAL A 226 10.35 -10.72 -28.28
CA VAL A 226 9.31 -10.50 -27.27
C VAL A 226 8.79 -11.84 -26.77
N LEU A 227 8.83 -12.02 -25.45
CA LEU A 227 8.31 -13.20 -24.75
C LEU A 227 7.16 -12.78 -23.83
N LEU A 228 6.09 -13.56 -23.83
CA LEU A 228 4.95 -13.40 -22.91
C LEU A 228 4.94 -14.56 -21.93
N LEU A 229 4.97 -14.26 -20.63
CA LEU A 229 4.71 -15.22 -19.57
C LEU A 229 3.22 -15.18 -19.23
N LYS A 230 2.51 -16.26 -19.57
CA LYS A 230 1.11 -16.47 -19.19
C LYS A 230 0.82 -17.96 -19.09
N ASP A 231 0.50 -18.43 -17.90
CA ASP A 231 0.05 -19.81 -17.68
C ASP A 231 -1.32 -20.07 -18.34
N LYS A 232 -1.50 -21.31 -18.85
CA LYS A 232 -2.74 -21.83 -19.44
C LYS A 232 -3.85 -21.99 -18.40
N ALA A 233 -3.51 -22.40 -17.18
CA ALA A 233 -4.48 -22.87 -16.19
C ALA A 233 -4.73 -21.89 -15.04
N SER A 234 -3.93 -20.82 -14.92
CA SER A 234 -4.11 -19.87 -13.83
C SER A 234 -5.40 -19.06 -14.03
N ASN A 235 -6.27 -19.06 -13.02
CA ASN A 235 -7.29 -18.02 -12.82
C ASN A 235 -6.64 -16.65 -12.47
N SER A 236 -5.33 -16.51 -12.62
CA SER A 236 -4.59 -15.28 -12.37
C SER A 236 -4.60 -14.38 -13.61
N SER A 237 -4.88 -13.10 -13.37
CA SER A 237 -4.69 -12.03 -14.35
C SER A 237 -3.22 -11.62 -14.51
N SER A 238 -2.32 -12.20 -13.72
CA SER A 238 -0.89 -11.94 -13.83
C SER A 238 -0.35 -12.44 -15.16
N PHE A 239 0.38 -11.56 -15.82
CA PHE A 239 1.20 -11.87 -16.99
C PHE A 239 2.42 -10.95 -16.94
N GLU A 240 3.43 -11.29 -17.72
CA GLU A 240 4.62 -10.45 -17.87
C GLU A 240 5.12 -10.50 -19.31
N VAL A 241 5.62 -9.38 -19.82
CA VAL A 241 6.19 -9.32 -21.16
C VAL A 241 7.65 -8.89 -21.07
N PHE A 242 8.50 -9.73 -21.63
CA PHE A 242 9.94 -9.52 -21.67
C PHE A 242 10.36 -9.16 -23.08
N SER A 243 10.90 -7.96 -23.26
CA SER A 243 11.55 -7.56 -24.51
C SER A 243 13.05 -7.83 -24.39
N MET A 244 13.54 -8.82 -25.15
CA MET A 244 14.86 -9.40 -24.99
C MET A 244 15.76 -9.07 -26.18
N LYS A 245 17.01 -8.70 -25.91
CA LYS A 245 18.06 -8.54 -26.93
C LYS A 245 19.32 -9.26 -26.47
N ASN A 246 19.76 -10.26 -27.22
CA ASN A 246 20.94 -11.07 -26.90
C ASN A 246 20.87 -11.69 -25.49
N GLY A 247 19.70 -12.20 -25.10
CA GLY A 247 19.48 -12.86 -23.80
C GLY A 247 19.46 -11.92 -22.58
N LYS A 248 19.28 -10.62 -22.80
CA LYS A 248 19.18 -9.56 -21.79
C LYS A 248 17.93 -8.73 -22.02
N ILE A 249 17.45 -8.01 -20.99
CA ILE A 249 16.36 -7.04 -21.16
C ILE A 249 16.84 -5.91 -22.08
N ALA A 250 16.07 -5.61 -23.12
CA ALA A 250 16.39 -4.58 -24.10
C ALA A 250 16.32 -3.18 -23.45
N LYS A 251 17.26 -2.29 -23.84
CA LYS A 251 17.27 -0.89 -23.37
C LYS A 251 16.10 -0.10 -23.96
N GLU A 252 15.92 -0.23 -25.27
CA GLU A 252 14.80 0.35 -25.99
C GLU A 252 13.75 -0.74 -26.17
N HIS A 253 12.55 -0.52 -25.64
CA HIS A 253 11.40 -1.39 -25.81
C HIS A 253 10.13 -0.60 -25.51
N SER A 254 8.98 -1.06 -26.00
CA SER A 254 7.67 -0.49 -25.64
C SER A 254 7.05 -1.25 -24.47
N GLY A 255 6.33 -0.53 -23.60
CA GLY A 255 5.51 -1.15 -22.57
C GLY A 255 4.33 -1.90 -23.16
N VAL A 256 3.59 -2.62 -22.31
CA VAL A 256 2.40 -3.36 -22.74
C VAL A 256 1.16 -2.53 -22.54
N LYS A 257 0.36 -2.42 -23.59
CA LYS A 257 -0.92 -1.72 -23.57
C LYS A 257 -2.09 -2.66 -23.34
N ALA A 258 -2.10 -3.83 -23.98
CA ALA A 258 -3.20 -4.79 -23.85
C ALA A 258 -2.80 -6.23 -24.23
N LEU A 259 -3.57 -7.18 -23.70
CA LEU A 259 -3.50 -8.60 -24.05
C LEU A 259 -4.83 -9.03 -24.67
N TYR A 260 -4.76 -9.79 -25.74
CA TYR A 260 -5.88 -10.30 -26.52
C TYR A 260 -5.81 -11.81 -26.64
N ALA A 261 -6.98 -12.44 -26.68
CA ALA A 261 -7.12 -13.82 -27.10
C ALA A 261 -6.89 -13.97 -28.61
N TYR A 262 -6.68 -15.20 -29.06
CA TYR A 262 -6.57 -15.52 -30.50
C TYR A 262 -7.81 -15.13 -31.32
N THR A 263 -8.97 -15.01 -30.67
CA THR A 263 -10.24 -14.56 -31.29
C THR A 263 -10.26 -13.05 -31.56
N GLY A 264 -9.29 -12.29 -31.06
CA GLY A 264 -9.29 -10.84 -31.06
C GLY A 264 -10.03 -10.21 -29.87
N GLU A 265 -10.60 -11.02 -28.98
CA GLU A 265 -11.19 -10.54 -27.74
C GLU A 265 -10.13 -9.95 -26.82
N LYS A 266 -10.37 -8.73 -26.33
CA LYS A 266 -9.47 -8.04 -25.40
C LYS A 266 -9.65 -8.61 -24.00
N LEU A 267 -8.64 -9.29 -23.48
CA LEU A 267 -8.68 -9.92 -22.16
C LEU A 267 -8.46 -8.88 -21.06
N LEU A 268 -7.39 -8.10 -21.22
CA LEU A 268 -6.99 -7.06 -20.29
C LEU A 268 -6.26 -5.93 -21.00
N PHE A 269 -6.24 -4.75 -20.38
CA PHE A 269 -5.56 -3.57 -20.89
C PHE A 269 -5.11 -2.68 -19.73
N LYS A 270 -4.05 -1.91 -19.99
CA LYS A 270 -3.45 -1.00 -19.00
C LYS A 270 -4.53 -0.03 -18.53
N SER A 271 -4.70 0.10 -17.22
CA SER A 271 -5.65 1.06 -16.67
C SER A 271 -5.22 2.46 -17.10
N SER A 272 -6.18 3.35 -17.37
CA SER A 272 -5.83 4.73 -17.67
C SER A 272 -5.05 5.27 -16.49
N GLU A 273 -3.80 5.71 -16.71
CA GLU A 273 -2.97 6.29 -15.67
C GLU A 273 -3.79 7.36 -14.97
N GLN A 274 -4.14 7.10 -13.72
CA GLN A 274 -4.75 8.14 -12.92
C GLN A 274 -3.71 9.25 -12.81
N LYS A 275 -4.15 10.49 -12.99
CA LYS A 275 -3.31 11.65 -12.69
C LYS A 275 -2.97 11.58 -11.21
N SER A 276 -1.82 10.98 -10.91
CA SER A 276 -1.22 11.05 -9.59
C SER A 276 -0.65 12.45 -9.44
N ASN A 277 -0.96 13.11 -8.32
CA ASN A 277 -0.31 14.36 -7.96
C ASN A 277 1.12 14.12 -7.44
N ASN A 278 1.56 12.86 -7.33
CA ASN A 278 2.93 12.54 -6.98
C ASN A 278 3.86 12.98 -8.14
N PRO A 279 4.81 13.90 -7.90
CA PRO A 279 5.75 14.33 -8.94
C PRO A 279 6.71 13.20 -9.37
N PHE A 280 6.96 12.21 -8.51
CA PHE A 280 7.82 11.06 -8.78
C PHE A 280 7.04 9.93 -9.46
N LYS A 281 7.07 9.94 -10.79
CA LYS A 281 6.45 8.87 -11.60
C LYS A 281 7.25 7.58 -11.45
N LYS A 282 6.59 6.41 -11.44
CA LYS A 282 7.25 5.09 -11.38
C LYS A 282 8.40 4.92 -12.38
N LYS A 283 8.24 5.42 -13.61
CA LYS A 283 9.27 5.38 -14.64
C LYS A 283 10.56 6.12 -14.28
N MET A 284 10.49 7.09 -13.37
CA MET A 284 11.65 7.85 -12.85
C MET A 284 12.42 7.03 -11.81
N LEU A 285 11.74 6.18 -11.05
CA LEU A 285 12.27 5.48 -9.87
C LEU A 285 12.97 4.16 -10.20
N VAL A 286 13.17 3.87 -11.49
CA VAL A 286 13.83 2.66 -11.98
C VAL A 286 15.00 3.04 -12.89
N PRO A 287 16.01 2.18 -13.10
CA PRO A 287 17.06 2.45 -14.08
C PRO A 287 16.48 2.72 -15.48
N SER A 288 17.15 3.55 -16.29
CA SER A 288 16.65 3.97 -17.61
C SER A 288 16.17 2.82 -18.52
N ARG A 289 16.84 1.65 -18.43
CA ARG A 289 16.45 0.44 -19.18
C ARG A 289 15.00 0.04 -18.92
N TYR A 290 14.47 0.28 -17.73
CA TYR A 290 13.15 -0.18 -17.29
C TYR A 290 12.10 0.93 -17.29
N LYS A 291 12.42 2.15 -17.76
CA LYS A 291 11.50 3.30 -17.70
C LYS A 291 10.14 3.05 -18.38
N ASN A 292 10.09 2.18 -19.40
CA ASN A 292 8.87 1.83 -20.12
C ASN A 292 8.10 0.64 -19.50
N ASN A 293 8.71 -0.08 -18.56
CA ASN A 293 8.07 -1.13 -17.76
C ASN A 293 8.65 -1.14 -16.31
N PRO A 294 8.35 -0.12 -15.50
CA PRO A 294 8.93 0.00 -14.16
C PRO A 294 8.45 -1.11 -13.20
N ASP A 295 7.23 -1.64 -13.40
CA ASP A 295 6.70 -2.72 -12.57
C ASP A 295 7.48 -4.03 -12.79
N LEU A 296 7.98 -4.29 -14.01
CA LEU A 296 8.86 -5.44 -14.26
C LEU A 296 10.17 -5.35 -13.47
N PHE A 297 10.75 -4.15 -13.35
CA PHE A 297 11.97 -3.99 -12.56
C PHE A 297 11.74 -4.33 -11.09
N ALA A 298 10.69 -3.77 -10.49
CA ALA A 298 10.32 -4.04 -9.09
C ALA A 298 10.14 -5.55 -8.84
N LYS A 299 9.44 -6.24 -9.76
CA LYS A 299 9.26 -7.70 -9.72
C LYS A 299 10.58 -8.46 -9.83
N LEU A 300 11.45 -8.11 -10.79
CA LEU A 300 12.74 -8.79 -10.99
C LEU A 300 13.73 -8.57 -9.82
N THR A 301 13.52 -7.54 -9.01
CA THR A 301 14.29 -7.30 -7.78
C THR A 301 13.64 -7.91 -6.53
N ASP A 302 12.40 -8.39 -6.64
CA ASP A 302 11.69 -9.04 -5.54
C ASP A 302 12.05 -10.53 -5.46
N TYR A 303 12.40 -11.00 -4.26
CA TYR A 303 12.84 -12.38 -4.05
C TYR A 303 11.71 -13.39 -4.33
N SER A 304 10.50 -13.10 -3.83
CA SER A 304 9.35 -13.99 -3.96
C SER A 304 8.92 -14.16 -5.41
N TYR A 305 8.90 -13.06 -6.17
CA TYR A 305 8.61 -13.09 -7.60
C TYR A 305 9.71 -13.81 -8.39
N ASN A 306 10.99 -13.63 -8.03
CA ASN A 306 12.08 -14.33 -8.68
C ASN A 306 11.97 -15.85 -8.53
N ASP A 307 11.63 -16.34 -7.35
CA ASP A 307 11.42 -17.77 -7.10
C ASP A 307 10.20 -18.30 -7.89
N TYR A 308 9.09 -17.56 -7.83
CA TYR A 308 7.92 -17.83 -8.67
C TYR A 308 8.27 -17.92 -10.16
N LEU A 309 8.96 -16.91 -10.69
CA LEU A 309 9.35 -16.85 -12.10
C LEU A 309 10.25 -18.03 -12.48
N LEU A 310 11.25 -18.36 -11.68
CA LEU A 310 12.15 -19.47 -11.96
C LEU A 310 11.44 -20.83 -11.90
N ASN A 311 10.50 -21.01 -10.96
CA ASN A 311 9.65 -22.19 -10.88
C ASN A 311 8.80 -22.33 -12.16
N GLU A 312 8.13 -21.26 -12.58
CA GLU A 312 7.34 -21.23 -13.82
C GLU A 312 8.19 -21.54 -15.06
N ILE A 313 9.40 -20.96 -15.17
CA ILE A 313 10.28 -21.17 -16.33
C ILE A 313 10.96 -22.54 -16.33
N SER A 314 11.00 -23.25 -15.19
CA SER A 314 11.66 -24.56 -15.10
C SER A 314 11.08 -25.59 -16.09
N THR A 315 9.78 -25.51 -16.38
CA THR A 315 9.08 -26.38 -17.35
C THR A 315 9.41 -26.04 -18.82
N CYS A 316 9.99 -24.87 -19.07
CA CYS A 316 10.43 -24.44 -20.41
C CYS A 316 11.79 -25.01 -20.83
N GLY A 317 12.49 -25.69 -19.92
CA GLY A 317 13.78 -26.35 -20.15
C GLY A 317 15.01 -25.53 -19.74
N PRO A 318 16.19 -26.18 -19.70
CA PRO A 318 17.37 -25.66 -18.99
C PRO A 318 17.96 -24.38 -19.61
N GLU A 319 17.88 -24.22 -20.93
CA GLU A 319 18.39 -23.02 -21.61
C GLU A 319 17.57 -21.78 -21.25
N MET A 320 16.24 -21.89 -21.27
CA MET A 320 15.35 -20.79 -20.90
C MET A 320 15.51 -20.42 -19.44
N PHE A 321 15.56 -21.42 -18.54
CA PHE A 321 15.85 -21.20 -17.13
C PHE A 321 17.17 -20.43 -16.92
N LYS A 322 18.24 -20.84 -17.60
CA LYS A 322 19.54 -20.15 -17.56
C LYS A 322 19.46 -18.71 -18.09
N ASN A 323 18.65 -18.44 -19.11
CA ASN A 323 18.48 -17.10 -19.64
C ASN A 323 17.73 -16.19 -18.66
N PHE A 324 16.68 -16.69 -18.01
CA PHE A 324 15.95 -15.92 -17.00
C PHE A 324 16.77 -15.69 -15.72
N LEU A 325 17.61 -16.64 -15.32
CA LEU A 325 18.61 -16.40 -14.26
C LEU A 325 19.54 -15.22 -14.61
N LYS A 326 19.93 -15.05 -15.87
CA LYS A 326 20.73 -13.90 -16.30
C LYS A 326 19.93 -12.60 -16.27
N VAL A 327 18.63 -12.64 -16.60
CA VAL A 327 17.73 -11.47 -16.54
C VAL A 327 17.58 -10.98 -15.10
N ILE A 328 17.33 -11.89 -14.15
CA ILE A 328 17.22 -11.54 -12.73
C ILE A 328 18.54 -10.95 -12.22
N LYS A 329 19.67 -11.62 -12.50
CA LYS A 329 21.00 -11.09 -12.17
C LYS A 329 21.27 -9.73 -12.82
N GLN A 330 20.81 -9.53 -14.05
CA GLN A 330 20.94 -8.24 -14.73
C GLN A 330 20.14 -7.15 -14.03
N ALA A 331 18.89 -7.40 -13.65
CA ALA A 331 18.08 -6.43 -12.91
C ALA A 331 18.74 -6.04 -11.58
N GLU A 332 19.29 -7.01 -10.87
CA GLU A 332 20.03 -6.76 -9.63
C GLU A 332 21.32 -5.94 -9.85
N GLN A 333 22.07 -6.24 -10.92
CA GLN A 333 23.24 -5.44 -11.30
C GLN A 333 22.85 -4.05 -11.79
N ASP A 334 21.74 -3.89 -12.51
CA ASP A 334 21.23 -2.60 -12.95
C ASP A 334 20.70 -1.81 -11.74
N ARG A 335 20.16 -2.46 -10.70
CA ARG A 335 19.84 -1.83 -9.39
C ARG A 335 21.11 -1.24 -8.79
N ILE A 336 22.13 -2.06 -8.54
CA ILE A 336 23.35 -1.64 -7.83
C ILE A 336 24.17 -0.61 -8.64
N ASN A 337 24.31 -0.81 -9.96
CA ASN A 337 25.21 -0.02 -10.80
C ASN A 337 24.51 1.11 -11.58
N SER A 338 23.23 1.38 -11.30
CA SER A 338 22.50 2.42 -12.04
C SER A 338 23.07 3.81 -11.76
N GLU A 339 23.28 4.56 -12.84
CA GLU A 339 23.56 5.99 -12.80
C GLU A 339 22.24 6.74 -12.52
N MET A 340 21.85 6.74 -11.24
CA MET A 340 20.71 7.51 -10.75
C MET A 340 21.18 8.88 -10.25
N VAL A 341 20.37 9.91 -10.50
CA VAL A 341 20.62 11.28 -10.05
C VAL A 341 19.64 11.63 -8.93
N GLN A 342 20.03 12.52 -8.03
CA GLN A 342 19.12 13.05 -7.03
C GLN A 342 18.15 14.05 -7.67
N PHE A 343 16.85 13.86 -7.45
CA PHE A 343 15.80 14.82 -7.79
C PHE A 343 15.01 15.21 -6.54
N ILE A 344 14.88 16.51 -6.29
CA ILE A 344 14.16 17.09 -5.16
C ILE A 344 12.95 17.87 -5.67
N ASP A 345 11.77 17.54 -5.15
CA ASP A 345 10.51 18.24 -5.44
C ASP A 345 9.83 18.69 -4.14
N PHE A 346 8.93 19.66 -4.23
CA PHE A 346 8.07 20.09 -3.13
C PHE A 346 6.66 19.59 -3.39
N ALA A 347 6.26 18.53 -2.69
CA ALA A 347 4.96 17.90 -2.82
C ALA A 347 4.38 17.55 -1.44
N ASN A 348 3.05 17.53 -1.34
CA ASN A 348 2.35 17.18 -0.10
C ASN A 348 2.82 18.02 1.10
N SER A 349 3.09 19.32 0.87
CA SER A 349 3.63 20.25 1.88
C SER A 349 5.02 19.91 2.43
N SER A 350 5.77 19.04 1.75
CA SER A 350 7.08 18.56 2.17
C SER A 350 8.10 18.57 1.03
N LEU A 351 9.38 18.66 1.38
CA LEU A 351 10.47 18.40 0.44
C LEU A 351 10.65 16.89 0.32
N GLU A 352 10.49 16.36 -0.88
CA GLU A 352 10.67 14.96 -1.20
C GLU A 352 11.92 14.80 -2.08
N SER A 353 12.66 13.71 -1.90
CA SER A 353 13.93 13.46 -2.58
C SER A 353 14.04 12.00 -2.94
N PHE A 354 14.39 11.71 -4.20
CA PHE A 354 14.56 10.35 -4.71
C PHE A 354 15.74 10.30 -5.67
N TYR A 355 16.38 9.12 -5.72
CA TYR A 355 17.21 8.73 -6.84
C TYR A 355 16.31 8.42 -8.02
N VAL A 356 16.53 9.12 -9.14
CA VAL A 356 15.75 8.98 -10.36
C VAL A 356 16.68 8.75 -11.56
N ASN A 357 16.19 8.08 -12.60
CA ASN A 357 16.92 8.04 -13.86
C ASN A 357 16.77 9.38 -14.59
N GLN A 358 17.89 9.86 -15.11
CA GLN A 358 17.96 11.15 -15.78
C GLN A 358 17.07 11.21 -17.03
N ASP A 359 16.88 10.09 -17.75
CA ASP A 359 16.08 10.01 -18.98
C ASP A 359 14.57 10.21 -18.76
N SER A 360 14.11 10.21 -17.51
CA SER A 360 12.69 10.34 -17.15
C SER A 360 12.38 11.59 -16.34
N LEU A 361 13.38 12.46 -16.14
CA LEU A 361 13.19 13.74 -15.46
C LEU A 361 12.12 14.59 -16.17
N PRO A 362 11.33 15.38 -15.42
CA PRO A 362 10.38 16.29 -16.03
C PRO A 362 11.10 17.43 -16.75
N ASP A 363 10.49 17.95 -17.82
CA ASP A 363 11.07 19.03 -18.65
C ASP A 363 11.35 20.33 -17.86
N TYR A 364 10.66 20.51 -16.72
CA TYR A 364 10.85 21.66 -15.84
C TYR A 364 11.99 21.48 -14.83
N ALA A 365 12.64 20.31 -14.77
CA ALA A 365 13.72 20.06 -13.82
C ALA A 365 14.92 20.95 -14.13
N CYS A 366 15.44 21.64 -13.11
CA CYS A 366 16.67 22.43 -13.21
C CYS A 366 17.79 21.77 -12.40
N VAL A 367 19.04 21.94 -12.84
CA VAL A 367 20.22 21.40 -12.15
C VAL A 367 20.96 22.50 -11.41
N HIS A 368 21.33 22.23 -10.16
CA HIS A 368 22.18 23.11 -9.35
C HIS A 368 23.10 22.24 -8.48
N GLU A 369 24.41 22.48 -8.53
CA GLU A 369 25.41 21.72 -7.76
C GLU A 369 25.32 20.20 -7.96
N GLY A 370 24.96 19.76 -9.18
CA GLY A 370 24.83 18.33 -9.52
C GLY A 370 23.51 17.68 -9.08
N VAL A 371 22.60 18.43 -8.44
CA VAL A 371 21.29 17.96 -8.01
C VAL A 371 20.19 18.55 -8.89
N TYR A 372 19.18 17.74 -9.21
CA TYR A 372 18.01 18.17 -9.96
C TYR A 372 16.89 18.63 -9.03
N TYR A 373 16.17 19.67 -9.42
CA TYR A 373 15.09 20.25 -8.64
C TYR A 373 13.88 20.57 -9.49
N SER A 374 12.68 20.49 -8.91
CA SER A 374 11.58 21.33 -9.39
C SER A 374 11.80 22.79 -8.98
N PRO A 375 11.16 23.78 -9.64
CA PRO A 375 11.29 25.18 -9.24
C PRO A 375 10.94 25.44 -7.77
N ASP A 376 9.86 24.84 -7.27
CA ASP A 376 9.43 24.97 -5.87
C ASP A 376 10.36 24.21 -4.92
N GLY A 377 10.78 23.00 -5.30
CA GLY A 377 11.78 22.21 -4.56
C GLY A 377 13.09 22.98 -4.40
N TYR A 378 13.56 23.65 -5.45
CA TYR A 378 14.77 24.49 -5.36
C TYR A 378 14.58 25.67 -4.41
N LYS A 379 13.48 26.41 -4.53
CA LYS A 379 13.18 27.55 -3.65
C LYS A 379 13.15 27.11 -2.18
N LYS A 380 12.46 26.03 -1.89
CA LYS A 380 12.33 25.47 -0.54
C LYS A 380 13.62 24.89 0.00
N SER A 381 14.39 24.19 -0.82
CA SER A 381 15.70 23.65 -0.39
C SER A 381 16.65 24.73 0.12
N LYS A 382 16.60 25.96 -0.44
CA LYS A 382 17.43 27.08 0.01
C LYS A 382 17.09 27.58 1.42
N GLU A 383 15.85 27.41 1.86
CA GLU A 383 15.39 27.86 3.19
C GLU A 383 16.03 27.03 4.32
N ILE A 384 16.49 25.81 4.04
CA ILE A 384 17.01 24.85 5.02
C ILE A 384 18.50 24.50 4.84
N ARG A 385 19.21 25.25 4.00
CA ARG A 385 20.66 25.11 3.82
C ARG A 385 21.41 25.56 5.06
N VAL A 386 22.62 25.04 5.22
CA VAL A 386 23.59 25.55 6.20
C VAL A 386 23.80 27.05 5.98
N VAL A 387 23.55 27.84 7.03
CA VAL A 387 23.61 29.31 6.97
C VAL A 387 24.89 29.87 7.58
N SER A 388 25.60 29.10 8.41
CA SER A 388 26.81 29.52 9.10
C SER A 388 27.73 28.32 9.37
N LYS A 389 29.01 28.58 9.60
CA LYS A 389 29.97 27.57 10.12
C LYS A 389 30.69 28.11 11.34
N LYS A 390 29.95 28.77 12.25
CA LYS A 390 30.49 29.32 13.49
C LYS A 390 31.10 28.20 14.34
N THR A 391 32.36 28.33 14.69
CA THR A 391 33.14 27.28 15.35
C THR A 391 33.07 27.36 16.88
N ILE A 392 33.32 26.22 17.52
CA ILE A 392 33.57 26.08 18.95
C ILE A 392 34.90 25.34 19.17
N SER A 393 35.44 25.35 20.39
CA SER A 393 36.63 24.55 20.72
C SER A 393 36.28 23.07 20.91
N ALA A 394 37.25 22.18 20.71
CA ALA A 394 37.07 20.74 20.99
C ALA A 394 36.62 20.47 22.44
N LYS A 395 37.12 21.27 23.40
CA LYS A 395 36.67 21.21 24.79
C LYS A 395 35.18 21.53 24.91
N LYS A 396 34.71 22.60 24.25
CA LYS A 396 33.30 22.98 24.27
C LYS A 396 32.41 21.94 23.58
N ALA A 397 32.90 21.30 22.53
CA ALA A 397 32.20 20.19 21.87
C ALA A 397 32.02 18.98 22.81
N GLN A 398 33.03 18.63 23.60
CA GLN A 398 32.89 17.59 24.63
C GLN A 398 31.95 18.03 25.77
N GLU A 399 32.05 19.28 26.24
CA GLU A 399 31.17 19.80 27.28
C GLU A 399 29.69 19.73 26.88
N ILE A 400 29.35 20.09 25.64
CA ILE A 400 27.97 20.05 25.16
C ILE A 400 27.51 18.60 24.92
N PHE A 401 28.41 17.70 24.51
CA PHE A 401 28.15 16.26 24.42
C PHE A 401 27.77 15.69 25.79
N ASP A 402 28.58 15.96 26.82
CA ASP A 402 28.36 15.47 28.18
C ASP A 402 27.04 16.01 28.76
N LYS A 403 26.74 17.29 28.49
CA LYS A 403 25.46 17.90 28.87
C LYS A 403 24.27 17.23 28.19
N ALA A 404 24.36 16.95 26.88
CA ALA A 404 23.31 16.25 26.15
C ALA A 404 23.09 14.84 26.73
N LYS A 405 24.17 14.07 26.92
CA LYS A 405 24.14 12.73 27.49
C LYS A 405 23.53 12.69 28.90
N ALA A 406 23.72 13.75 29.70
CA ALA A 406 23.17 13.87 31.04
C ALA A 406 21.64 14.14 31.08
N ARG A 407 21.00 14.44 29.93
CA ARG A 407 19.55 14.66 29.85
C ARG A 407 18.80 13.35 30.07
N LYS A 408 18.02 13.31 31.15
CA LYS A 408 17.16 12.16 31.53
C LYS A 408 15.83 12.14 30.79
N ASP A 409 15.44 13.26 30.20
CA ASP A 409 14.22 13.40 29.40
C ASP A 409 14.40 12.95 27.94
N ILE A 410 15.60 12.47 27.58
CA ILE A 410 15.89 11.88 26.27
C ILE A 410 16.08 10.37 26.42
N ALA A 411 15.35 9.60 25.61
CA ALA A 411 15.36 8.13 25.62
C ALA A 411 16.61 7.54 24.94
N TRP A 412 17.80 7.73 25.52
CA TRP A 412 19.07 7.27 24.92
C TRP A 412 19.16 5.75 24.73
N SER A 413 18.54 4.97 25.61
CA SER A 413 18.53 3.51 25.53
C SER A 413 17.54 2.94 24.50
N TYR A 414 16.63 3.77 23.98
CA TYR A 414 15.72 3.38 22.91
C TYR A 414 16.30 3.82 21.56
N THR A 415 17.11 2.93 20.98
CA THR A 415 17.84 3.16 19.72
C THR A 415 16.98 2.83 18.50
N PHE A 416 15.87 2.11 18.66
CA PHE A 416 15.06 1.61 17.54
C PHE A 416 14.47 2.73 16.67
N ASP A 417 14.01 3.84 17.28
CA ASP A 417 13.44 4.99 16.58
C ASP A 417 13.72 6.29 17.38
N GLY A 418 13.25 7.45 16.90
CA GLY A 418 13.26 8.74 17.60
C GLY A 418 14.52 9.57 17.45
N CYS A 419 15.44 9.17 16.55
CA CYS A 419 16.66 9.90 16.28
C CYS A 419 16.40 11.38 15.95
N TYR A 420 15.34 11.66 15.21
CA TYR A 420 14.87 13.00 14.88
C TYR A 420 14.47 13.83 16.09
N ALA A 421 13.72 13.25 17.03
CA ALA A 421 13.29 13.91 18.25
C ALA A 421 14.50 14.20 19.15
N ARG A 422 15.40 13.23 19.32
CA ARG A 422 16.68 13.41 20.06
C ARG A 422 17.51 14.53 19.46
N ALA A 423 17.72 14.49 18.13
CA ALA A 423 18.52 15.47 17.42
C ALA A 423 17.94 16.88 17.52
N HIS A 424 16.62 17.01 17.44
CA HIS A 424 15.96 18.31 17.53
C HIS A 424 16.04 18.91 18.93
N LEU A 425 15.77 18.10 19.99
CA LEU A 425 15.91 18.55 21.37
C LEU A 425 17.35 18.92 21.75
N MET A 426 18.34 18.21 21.19
CA MET A 426 19.74 18.58 21.36
C MET A 426 20.07 19.88 20.63
N ALA A 427 19.65 20.04 19.37
CA ALA A 427 19.92 21.24 18.59
C ALA A 427 19.43 22.51 19.31
N ARG A 428 18.20 22.51 19.83
CA ARG A 428 17.66 23.65 20.58
C ARG A 428 18.41 23.92 21.89
N MET A 429 18.81 22.87 22.61
CA MET A 429 19.69 23.03 23.78
C MET A 429 21.03 23.68 23.42
N PHE A 430 21.61 23.37 22.26
CA PHE A 430 22.90 23.93 21.85
C PHE A 430 22.77 25.41 21.48
N GLU A 431 21.69 25.77 20.77
CA GLU A 431 21.44 27.16 20.38
C GLU A 431 21.07 28.06 21.56
N GLU A 432 20.38 27.53 22.57
CA GLU A 432 20.18 28.21 23.86
C GLU A 432 21.51 28.57 24.53
N GLU A 433 22.59 27.82 24.24
CA GLU A 433 23.96 28.13 24.66
C GLU A 433 24.74 29.01 23.67
N GLY A 434 24.09 29.53 22.62
CA GLY A 434 24.72 30.36 21.59
C GLY A 434 25.66 29.60 20.64
N ILE A 435 25.54 28.26 20.62
CA ILE A 435 26.27 27.37 19.71
C ILE A 435 25.47 27.25 18.41
N HIS A 436 26.15 27.43 17.29
CA HIS A 436 25.55 27.14 15.99
C HIS A 436 25.54 25.63 15.77
N VAL A 437 24.41 25.10 15.32
CA VAL A 437 24.20 23.67 15.12
C VAL A 437 23.49 23.43 13.80
N ASP A 438 23.98 22.41 13.11
CA ASP A 438 23.38 21.84 11.91
C ASP A 438 22.91 20.41 12.23
N LYS A 439 22.32 19.71 11.26
CA LYS A 439 22.04 18.27 11.39
C LYS A 439 22.73 17.49 10.30
N ALA A 440 23.38 16.41 10.71
CA ALA A 440 23.91 15.40 9.82
C ALA A 440 22.88 14.29 9.62
N TRP A 441 22.64 13.92 8.37
CA TRP A 441 21.68 12.91 7.97
C TRP A 441 22.40 11.80 7.23
N LEU A 442 22.22 10.56 7.65
CA LEU A 442 22.69 9.36 6.94
C LEU A 442 21.49 8.51 6.57
N ARG A 443 21.42 8.02 5.34
CA ARG A 443 20.33 7.16 4.86
C ARG A 443 20.88 5.96 4.12
N GLY A 444 20.32 4.77 4.33
CA GLY A 444 20.81 3.52 3.76
C GLY A 444 20.28 2.32 4.52
N SER A 445 20.96 1.18 4.42
CA SER A 445 20.75 0.07 5.35
C SER A 445 21.73 0.24 6.51
N LEU A 446 21.26 0.82 7.62
CA LEU A 446 22.09 1.17 8.78
C LEU A 446 21.85 0.18 9.91
N GLN A 447 22.90 -0.22 10.62
CA GLN A 447 22.79 -1.17 11.73
C GLN A 447 23.83 -0.85 12.81
N ILE A 448 23.42 -0.83 14.08
CA ILE A 448 24.37 -0.80 15.19
C ILE A 448 24.93 -2.23 15.42
N PRO A 449 26.26 -2.41 15.43
CA PRO A 449 26.87 -3.71 15.73
C PRO A 449 26.41 -4.28 17.08
N GLY A 450 26.01 -5.55 17.09
CA GLY A 450 25.56 -6.26 18.29
C GLY A 450 24.09 -6.11 18.63
N GLU A 451 23.34 -5.27 17.91
CA GLU A 451 21.88 -5.29 17.95
C GLU A 451 21.29 -6.39 17.06
N SER A 452 20.01 -6.70 17.28
CA SER A 452 19.27 -7.68 16.48
C SER A 452 19.34 -7.30 14.99
N PRO A 453 19.54 -8.23 14.04
CA PRO A 453 19.47 -7.96 12.60
C PRO A 453 18.16 -7.33 12.13
N GLN A 454 17.14 -7.47 12.96
CA GLN A 454 15.83 -6.84 12.87
C GLN A 454 15.89 -5.32 13.09
N LYS A 455 16.78 -4.82 13.95
CA LYS A 455 16.91 -3.39 14.25
C LYS A 455 17.77 -2.68 13.21
N LYS A 456 17.26 -2.60 11.98
CA LYS A 456 17.86 -1.81 10.90
C LYS A 456 17.18 -0.45 10.82
N TRP A 457 17.97 0.60 10.63
CA TRP A 457 17.43 1.91 10.35
C TRP A 457 17.50 2.21 8.86
N GLY A 458 16.42 2.77 8.32
CA GLY A 458 16.42 3.36 6.98
C GLY A 458 17.21 4.68 6.92
N TYR A 459 17.29 5.40 8.04
CA TYR A 459 18.07 6.64 8.17
C TYR A 459 18.42 6.91 9.65
N HIS A 460 19.42 7.76 9.87
CA HIS A 460 19.78 8.29 11.19
C HIS A 460 20.12 9.77 11.09
N VAL A 461 19.88 10.51 12.17
CA VAL A 461 20.15 11.94 12.25
C VAL A 461 20.71 12.32 13.62
N ALA A 462 21.67 13.22 13.62
CA ALA A 462 22.26 13.79 14.83
C ALA A 462 22.71 15.25 14.61
N PRO A 463 22.80 16.06 15.68
CA PRO A 463 23.39 17.39 15.63
C PRO A 463 24.84 17.37 15.14
N LEU A 464 25.19 18.37 14.33
CA LEU A 464 26.54 18.62 13.83
C LEU A 464 26.99 20.00 14.31
N VAL A 465 28.20 20.07 14.85
CA VAL A 465 28.87 21.31 15.28
C VAL A 465 30.21 21.45 14.57
N TYR A 466 30.67 22.69 14.40
CA TYR A 466 31.95 23.00 13.77
C TYR A 466 33.01 23.23 14.86
N VAL A 467 34.10 22.47 14.83
CA VAL A 467 35.13 22.47 15.87
C VAL A 467 36.44 22.97 15.30
N GLU A 468 37.05 23.95 15.95
CA GLU A 468 38.40 24.40 15.60
C GLU A 468 39.46 23.43 16.15
N ASP A 469 40.38 22.98 15.30
CA ASP A 469 41.42 21.99 15.62
C ASP A 469 42.63 22.59 16.37
N GLY A 470 42.57 23.88 16.71
CA GLY A 470 43.65 24.65 17.35
C GLY A 470 44.82 25.00 16.43
N LYS A 471 44.77 24.59 15.16
CA LYS A 471 45.72 24.91 14.08
C LYS A 471 45.08 25.78 12.99
N GLY A 472 43.86 26.26 13.20
CA GLY A 472 43.07 27.04 12.26
C GLY A 472 42.26 26.20 11.26
N GLY A 473 42.27 24.87 11.40
CA GLY A 473 41.37 23.97 10.69
C GLY A 473 40.01 23.89 11.37
N VAL A 474 38.97 23.61 10.59
CA VAL A 474 37.59 23.40 11.07
C VAL A 474 37.17 21.98 10.75
N GLU A 475 36.78 21.23 11.78
CA GLU A 475 36.28 19.86 11.68
C GLU A 475 34.78 19.82 11.97
N GLU A 476 34.04 19.05 11.17
CA GLU A 476 32.61 18.79 11.39
C GLU A 476 32.46 17.60 12.35
N MET A 477 31.87 17.87 13.53
CA MET A 477 31.73 16.89 14.60
C MET A 477 30.27 16.64 14.94
N ILE A 478 29.88 15.38 14.90
CA ILE A 478 28.53 14.89 15.19
C ILE A 478 28.43 14.56 16.68
N ILE A 479 27.37 15.07 17.32
CA ILE A 479 27.07 14.87 18.75
C ILE A 479 25.94 13.85 18.89
N ASP A 480 26.30 12.59 19.13
CA ASP A 480 25.32 11.50 19.22
C ASP A 480 25.57 10.57 20.42
N PRO A 481 24.99 10.88 21.59
CA PRO A 481 25.08 10.03 22.77
C PRO A 481 24.40 8.67 22.64
N SER A 482 23.58 8.43 21.61
CA SER A 482 22.88 7.15 21.45
C SER A 482 23.79 6.03 20.93
N ILE A 483 24.89 6.37 20.23
CA ILE A 483 25.83 5.38 19.66
C ILE A 483 27.31 5.68 19.95
N SER A 484 27.59 6.75 20.69
CA SER A 484 28.95 7.20 21.03
C SER A 484 29.05 7.68 22.47
N ASP A 485 30.28 7.78 22.97
CA ASP A 485 30.66 8.38 24.24
C ASP A 485 31.42 9.71 24.10
N LYS A 486 31.63 10.16 22.86
CA LYS A 486 32.31 11.42 22.50
C LYS A 486 31.81 11.97 21.15
N PRO A 487 32.08 13.25 20.83
CA PRO A 487 31.89 13.78 19.48
C PRO A 487 32.64 12.94 18.42
N LEU A 488 32.01 12.69 17.28
CA LEU A 488 32.56 11.87 16.19
C LEU A 488 32.68 12.67 14.88
N SER A 489 33.66 12.33 14.04
CA SER A 489 33.62 12.74 12.63
C SER A 489 32.45 12.07 11.90
N ALA A 490 32.00 12.61 10.76
CA ALA A 490 30.97 11.97 9.94
C ALA A 490 31.35 10.53 9.53
N LYS A 491 32.64 10.30 9.24
CA LYS A 491 33.18 8.98 8.92
C LYS A 491 33.09 8.01 10.10
N ASP A 492 33.50 8.44 11.29
CA ASP A 492 33.46 7.58 12.49
C ASP A 492 32.01 7.31 12.93
N TRP A 493 31.12 8.29 12.79
CA TRP A 493 29.69 8.13 13.06
C TRP A 493 29.04 7.14 12.09
N ALA A 494 29.32 7.24 10.79
CA ALA A 494 28.88 6.25 9.80
C ALA A 494 29.42 4.84 10.10
N ALA A 495 30.69 4.72 10.51
CA ALA A 495 31.28 3.44 10.86
C ALA A 495 30.62 2.77 12.08
N LYS A 496 30.07 3.55 13.02
CA LYS A 496 29.24 3.02 14.13
C LYS A 496 27.95 2.35 13.66
N MET A 497 27.54 2.62 12.42
CA MET A 497 26.35 2.08 11.76
C MET A 497 26.69 1.11 10.62
N GLU A 498 27.89 0.54 10.62
CA GLU A 498 28.42 -0.38 9.59
C GLU A 498 28.48 0.20 8.16
N VAL A 499 28.56 1.53 8.05
CA VAL A 499 28.64 2.22 6.76
C VAL A 499 30.10 2.57 6.41
N ASP A 500 30.52 2.20 5.21
CA ASP A 500 31.74 2.72 4.57
C ASP A 500 31.46 4.12 4.00
N PHE A 501 31.78 5.15 4.79
CA PHE A 501 31.54 6.54 4.42
C PHE A 501 32.21 6.95 3.11
N SER A 502 33.32 6.31 2.72
CA SER A 502 34.02 6.63 1.46
C SER A 502 33.21 6.27 0.20
N LYS A 503 32.19 5.41 0.36
CA LYS A 503 31.25 5.02 -0.69
C LYS A 503 29.88 5.70 -0.55
N SER A 504 29.71 6.56 0.44
CA SER A 504 28.45 7.26 0.67
C SER A 504 28.34 8.45 -0.29
N ASP A 505 27.22 8.50 -1.03
CA ASP A 505 26.90 9.61 -1.90
C ASP A 505 26.71 10.88 -1.06
N GLN A 506 27.46 11.93 -1.39
CA GLN A 506 27.27 13.25 -0.80
C GLN A 506 26.13 13.93 -1.54
N VAL A 507 25.00 14.14 -0.85
CA VAL A 507 23.75 14.63 -1.45
C VAL A 507 23.27 15.90 -0.76
N VAL A 508 22.36 16.63 -1.41
CA VAL A 508 21.66 17.75 -0.77
C VAL A 508 20.49 17.20 0.04
N TYR A 509 20.13 17.82 1.15
CA TYR A 509 18.95 17.40 1.90
C TYR A 509 17.65 17.78 1.18
N PRO A 510 16.60 16.94 1.20
CA PRO A 510 16.51 15.65 1.90
C PRO A 510 17.33 14.55 1.23
N THR A 511 17.84 13.60 2.03
CA THR A 511 18.49 12.41 1.50
C THR A 511 17.48 11.57 0.68
N PRO A 512 17.86 10.99 -0.47
CA PRO A 512 16.93 10.22 -1.31
C PRO A 512 16.26 9.05 -0.57
N THR A 513 14.93 9.03 -0.49
CA THR A 513 14.19 8.03 0.32
C THR A 513 14.45 6.59 -0.13
N ASN A 514 14.67 6.36 -1.42
CA ASN A 514 15.00 5.08 -2.04
C ASN A 514 16.50 4.74 -2.03
N THR A 515 17.33 5.39 -1.19
CA THR A 515 18.78 5.13 -1.10
C THR A 515 19.10 3.65 -0.85
N ALA A 516 18.47 3.03 0.16
CA ALA A 516 18.71 1.63 0.50
C ALA A 516 18.29 0.67 -0.62
N PHE A 517 17.21 1.00 -1.33
CA PHE A 517 16.73 0.22 -2.48
C PHE A 517 17.77 0.14 -3.61
N PHE A 518 18.66 1.13 -3.76
CA PHE A 518 19.76 1.08 -4.72
C PHE A 518 21.06 0.50 -4.14
N ASN A 519 21.00 -0.10 -2.94
CA ASN A 519 22.17 -0.57 -2.19
C ASN A 519 23.22 0.54 -2.00
N LYS A 520 22.75 1.76 -1.81
CA LYS A 520 23.56 2.95 -1.59
C LYS A 520 23.47 3.40 -0.14
N THR A 521 24.36 4.30 0.23
CA THR A 521 24.24 5.15 1.40
C THR A 521 24.37 6.60 0.96
N SER A 522 23.61 7.50 1.55
CA SER A 522 23.68 8.93 1.26
C SER A 522 23.83 9.74 2.53
N PHE A 523 24.63 10.81 2.45
CA PHE A 523 24.92 11.73 3.53
C PHE A 523 24.58 13.16 3.13
N ALA A 524 23.89 13.89 4.02
CA ALA A 524 23.57 15.30 3.84
C ALA A 524 23.72 16.07 5.15
N VAL A 525 23.93 17.39 5.03
CA VAL A 525 23.90 18.32 6.16
C VAL A 525 22.85 19.40 5.92
N THR A 526 22.09 19.76 6.95
CA THR A 526 21.10 20.86 6.94
C THR A 526 21.32 21.81 8.08
N ASN A 527 20.64 22.95 8.06
CA ASN A 527 20.44 23.72 9.28
C ASN A 527 19.65 22.92 10.35
N SER A 528 19.42 23.54 11.51
CA SER A 528 18.74 22.94 12.65
C SER A 528 17.21 22.87 12.54
N ASP A 529 16.60 23.31 11.44
CA ASP A 529 15.14 23.45 11.34
C ASP A 529 14.38 22.18 10.92
N PRO A 530 14.88 21.33 10.00
CA PRO A 530 14.15 20.15 9.55
C PRO A 530 13.87 19.16 10.69
N TYR A 531 12.63 18.68 10.75
CA TYR A 531 12.16 17.64 11.65
C TYR A 531 11.55 16.55 10.76
N TRP A 532 12.06 15.32 10.76
CA TRP A 532 11.60 14.22 9.88
C TRP A 532 11.35 13.00 10.75
N PRO A 533 10.25 12.23 10.64
CA PRO A 533 9.49 11.96 9.42
C PRO A 533 8.49 13.04 8.99
N ASP A 534 8.09 13.94 9.89
CA ASP A 534 7.15 15.01 9.59
C ASP A 534 7.86 16.20 8.91
N LEU A 535 8.31 16.06 7.64
CA LEU A 535 8.82 17.19 6.84
C LEU A 535 7.74 18.22 6.45
N ASP A 536 6.65 18.27 7.22
CA ASP A 536 5.67 19.33 7.12
C ASP A 536 6.32 20.64 7.57
N MET A 537 6.72 21.43 6.58
CA MET A 537 7.31 22.74 6.81
C MET A 537 6.31 23.74 7.41
N ALA A 538 5.03 23.38 7.58
CA ALA A 538 4.05 24.17 8.30
C ALA A 538 4.18 24.05 9.83
N LEU A 539 4.90 23.04 10.36
CA LEU A 539 5.08 22.91 11.80
C LEU A 539 5.87 24.08 12.37
N THR A 540 5.29 24.73 13.38
CA THR A 540 5.98 25.71 14.21
C THR A 540 7.05 25.05 15.08
N GLU A 541 8.01 25.83 15.56
CA GLU A 541 9.07 25.32 16.43
C GLU A 541 8.51 24.72 17.73
N ASP A 542 7.50 25.35 18.34
CA ASP A 542 6.86 24.84 19.56
C ASP A 542 6.18 23.48 19.34
N GLU A 543 5.53 23.29 18.19
CA GLU A 543 4.91 22.02 17.81
C GLU A 543 5.95 20.92 17.61
N LYS A 544 7.10 21.23 16.98
CA LYS A 544 8.20 20.27 16.82
C LYS A 544 8.81 19.88 18.17
N ILE A 545 9.02 20.84 19.07
CA ILE A 545 9.52 20.59 20.43
C ILE A 545 8.53 19.73 21.22
N LEU A 546 7.23 20.05 21.16
CA LEU A 546 6.19 19.27 21.85
C LEU A 546 6.13 17.83 21.32
N LYS A 547 6.13 17.65 20.00
CA LYS A 547 6.20 16.33 19.36
C LYS A 547 7.43 15.56 19.83
N ALA A 548 8.61 16.19 19.82
CA ALA A 548 9.85 15.55 20.23
C ALA A 548 9.82 15.11 21.70
N LYS A 549 9.31 15.96 22.60
CA LYS A 549 9.14 15.63 24.02
C LYS A 549 8.18 14.47 24.23
N ASN A 550 7.03 14.49 23.57
CA ASN A 550 6.05 13.40 23.65
C ASN A 550 6.64 12.08 23.15
N THR A 551 7.40 12.09 22.04
CA THR A 551 8.12 10.92 21.54
C THR A 551 9.12 10.40 22.58
N MET A 552 9.91 11.26 23.21
CA MET A 552 10.86 10.83 24.25
C MET A 552 10.15 10.29 25.49
N GLU A 553 9.10 10.94 25.97
CA GLU A 553 8.31 10.47 27.11
C GLU A 553 7.75 9.07 26.84
N GLN A 554 7.13 8.88 25.67
CA GLN A 554 6.64 7.58 25.23
C GLN A 554 7.73 6.51 25.27
N TYR A 555 8.91 6.78 24.71
CA TYR A 555 9.99 5.79 24.66
C TYR A 555 10.65 5.54 26.02
N THR A 556 10.68 6.53 26.91
CA THR A 556 11.15 6.34 28.29
C THR A 556 10.18 5.55 29.16
N SER A 557 8.88 5.53 28.81
CA SER A 557 7.85 4.81 29.57
C SER A 557 7.89 3.28 29.39
N GLY A 558 8.72 2.78 28.46
CA GLY A 558 8.79 1.36 28.10
C GLY A 558 7.64 0.88 27.22
N ILE A 559 6.74 1.78 26.82
CA ILE A 559 5.70 1.51 25.81
C ILE A 559 6.40 1.52 24.46
N ASP A 560 6.56 0.34 23.86
CA ASP A 560 6.97 0.23 22.47
C ASP A 560 5.76 0.59 21.59
N PRO A 561 5.74 1.76 20.92
CA PRO A 561 4.60 2.18 20.10
C PRO A 561 4.33 1.23 18.96
N TRP A 562 5.37 0.52 18.53
CA TRP A 562 5.39 -0.31 17.34
C TRP A 562 4.98 -1.76 17.63
N GLY A 563 4.83 -2.16 18.91
CA GLY A 563 4.42 -3.51 19.29
C GLY A 563 5.23 -4.62 18.56
N GLU A 564 4.53 -5.65 18.07
CA GLU A 564 5.10 -6.67 17.16
C GLU A 564 5.04 -6.25 15.66
N GLU A 565 4.50 -5.06 15.31
CA GLU A 565 4.33 -4.57 13.92
C GLU A 565 5.67 -4.17 13.23
N TYR A 566 6.80 -4.58 13.80
CA TYR A 566 8.15 -4.28 13.31
C TYR A 566 8.47 -4.92 11.94
N GLU A 567 7.74 -5.95 11.49
CA GLU A 567 8.10 -6.76 10.31
C GLU A 567 7.88 -6.08 8.93
N GLU A 568 7.40 -4.83 8.85
CA GLU A 568 6.96 -4.23 7.58
C GLU A 568 7.84 -3.10 6.98
N TRP A 569 8.99 -2.77 7.59
CA TRP A 569 9.88 -1.68 7.11
C TRP A 569 11.07 -2.14 6.25
#